data_AF-A0A7C5JAG7-F1
#
_entry.id   AF-A0A7C5JAG7-F1
#
_cell.length_a   1.000
_cell.length_b   1.000
_cell.length_c   1.000
_cell.angle_alpha   90.00
_cell.angle_beta   90.00
_cell.angle_gamma   90.00
#
_symmetry.space_group_name_H-M   'P 1'
#
loop_
_entity.id
_entity.type
_entity.pdbx_description
1 polymer ?
#
loop_
_entity_poly.entity_id
_entity_poly.type
_entity_poly.pdbx_seq_one_letter_code
_entity_poly.pdbx_strand_id
1 'polypeptide(L)'
;MKKIFPLQHPKKKPERIVEAIKHEVRKYTQRERRKTLPDAEKMYWDFECQFGETSTSAESVHFSGIIEGLDKVAAAGWDSCYIEIIAKAVDKPLSKSSLDTSVSSETEE
;
A
#
# COMPACT_ATOMS: atom_id res chain seq x y z
N MET A 1 -7.25 -2.06 -7.20
CA MET A 1 -7.02 -3.51 -6.95
C MET A 1 -7.37 -3.79 -5.50
N LYS A 2 -8.24 -4.78 -5.22
CA LYS A 2 -8.51 -5.27 -3.86
C LYS A 2 -8.24 -6.76 -3.84
N LYS A 3 -7.30 -7.22 -3.01
CA LYS A 3 -6.91 -8.63 -3.02
C LYS A 3 -6.27 -9.04 -1.69
N ILE A 4 -6.60 -10.25 -1.26
CA ILE A 4 -5.89 -10.95 -0.18
C ILE A 4 -4.77 -11.76 -0.83
N PHE A 5 -3.56 -11.56 -0.36
CA PHE A 5 -2.38 -12.28 -0.80
C PHE A 5 -1.98 -13.29 0.27
N PRO A 6 -1.88 -14.58 -0.06
CA PRO A 6 -1.27 -15.55 0.85
C PRO A 6 0.24 -15.27 0.91
N LEU A 7 0.77 -15.12 2.11
CA LEU A 7 2.19 -14.89 2.38
C LEU A 7 2.96 -16.21 2.57
N GLN A 8 2.24 -17.28 2.92
CA GLN A 8 2.77 -18.63 2.96
C GLN A 8 2.25 -19.47 1.79
N HIS A 9 3.13 -20.25 1.18
CA HIS A 9 2.74 -21.24 0.18
C HIS A 9 3.63 -22.48 0.31
N PRO A 10 3.08 -23.71 0.26
CA PRO A 10 3.83 -24.96 0.46
C PRO A 10 4.92 -25.25 -0.58
N LYS A 11 5.06 -24.40 -1.60
CA LYS A 11 6.00 -24.57 -2.73
C LYS A 11 6.91 -23.35 -2.96
N LYS A 12 6.71 -22.25 -2.22
CA LYS A 12 7.46 -21.00 -2.45
C LYS A 12 7.98 -20.45 -1.14
N LYS A 13 9.19 -19.90 -1.17
CA LYS A 13 9.77 -19.17 -0.04
C LYS A 13 8.94 -17.90 0.23
N PRO A 14 8.73 -17.52 1.51
CA PRO A 14 7.96 -16.33 1.87
C PRO A 14 8.56 -15.06 1.26
N GLU A 15 9.90 -14.94 1.24
CA GLU A 15 10.62 -13.82 0.63
C GLU A 15 10.21 -13.58 -0.83
N ARG A 16 10.08 -14.66 -1.61
CA ARG A 16 9.72 -14.57 -3.03
C ARG A 16 8.25 -14.24 -3.25
N ILE A 17 7.39 -14.57 -2.28
CA ILE A 17 5.98 -14.20 -2.29
C ILE A 17 5.86 -12.69 -2.01
N VAL A 18 6.57 -12.20 -1.00
CA VAL A 18 6.66 -10.77 -0.65
C VAL A 18 7.14 -9.95 -1.85
N GLU A 19 8.21 -10.38 -2.52
CA GLU A 19 8.69 -9.71 -3.74
C GLU A 19 7.64 -9.71 -4.85
N ALA A 20 6.94 -10.83 -5.08
CA ALA A 20 5.89 -10.92 -6.09
C ALA A 20 4.76 -9.92 -5.83
N ILE A 21 4.35 -9.78 -4.57
CA ILE A 21 3.33 -8.81 -4.15
C ILE A 21 3.83 -7.37 -4.37
N LYS A 22 5.07 -7.05 -3.95
CA LYS A 22 5.69 -5.73 -4.20
C LYS A 22 5.71 -5.39 -5.69
N HIS A 23 6.04 -6.37 -6.53
CA HIS A 23 6.03 -6.20 -7.98
C HIS A 23 4.62 -5.98 -8.54
N GLU A 24 3.61 -6.70 -8.05
CA GLU A 24 2.22 -6.55 -8.47
C GLU A 24 1.68 -5.15 -8.14
N VAL A 25 1.96 -4.68 -6.91
CA VAL A 25 1.64 -3.34 -6.41
C VAL A 25 2.29 -2.25 -7.27
N ARG A 26 3.61 -2.33 -7.52
CA ARG A 26 4.33 -1.40 -8.41
C ARG A 26 3.75 -1.39 -9.83
N LYS A 27 3.45 -2.56 -10.37
CA LYS A 27 2.90 -2.72 -11.72
C LYS A 27 1.48 -2.15 -11.81
N TYR A 28 0.71 -2.16 -10.72
CA TYR A 28 -0.61 -1.55 -10.67
C TYR A 28 -0.50 -0.02 -10.71
N THR A 29 0.27 0.57 -9.79
CA THR A 29 0.48 2.04 -9.73
C THR A 29 1.02 2.57 -11.05
N GLN A 30 1.98 1.88 -11.68
CA GLN A 30 2.54 2.32 -12.95
C GLN A 30 1.56 2.18 -14.12
N ARG A 31 0.65 1.20 -14.09
CA ARG A 31 -0.42 1.08 -15.10
C ARG A 31 -1.41 2.22 -15.00
N GLU A 32 -1.80 2.61 -13.79
CA GLU A 32 -2.71 3.73 -13.58
C GLU A 32 -2.06 5.06 -13.96
N ARG A 33 -0.80 5.30 -13.58
CA ARG A 33 -0.06 6.51 -14.00
C ARG A 33 0.15 6.64 -15.51
N ARG A 34 0.14 5.53 -16.26
CA ARG A 34 0.25 5.55 -17.73
C ARG A 34 -1.07 5.92 -18.42
N LYS A 35 -2.19 5.94 -17.71
CA LYS A 35 -3.46 6.42 -18.29
C LYS A 35 -3.37 7.92 -18.50
N THR A 36 -3.71 8.35 -19.72
CA THR A 36 -3.78 9.76 -20.09
C THR A 36 -4.88 10.44 -19.31
N LEU A 37 -4.51 11.40 -18.46
CA LEU A 37 -5.44 12.34 -17.86
C LEU A 37 -5.78 13.39 -18.92
N PRO A 38 -7.08 13.66 -19.19
CA PRO A 38 -7.46 14.70 -20.14
C PRO A 38 -7.00 16.10 -19.71
N ASP A 39 -6.87 16.35 -18.40
CA ASP A 39 -6.41 17.62 -17.80
C ASP A 39 -5.22 17.37 -16.85
N ALA A 40 -4.10 16.87 -17.37
CA ALA A 40 -2.91 16.56 -16.56
C ALA A 40 -2.28 17.80 -15.85
N GLU A 41 -2.65 19.01 -16.25
CA GLU A 41 -2.21 20.27 -15.61
C GLU A 41 -2.97 20.57 -14.31
N LYS A 42 -4.20 20.05 -14.17
CA LYS A 42 -5.09 20.31 -13.02
C LYS A 42 -5.39 19.07 -12.20
N MET A 43 -5.25 17.89 -12.78
CA MET A 43 -5.57 16.61 -12.13
C MET A 43 -4.30 15.81 -11.83
N TYR A 44 -4.32 15.08 -10.72
CA TYR A 44 -3.29 14.11 -10.37
C TYR A 44 -3.92 12.76 -10.00
N TRP A 45 -3.13 11.69 -10.19
CA TRP A 45 -3.50 10.37 -9.70
C TRP A 45 -3.17 10.27 -8.22
N ASP A 46 -4.20 10.21 -7.39
CA ASP A 46 -4.07 9.85 -5.99
C ASP A 46 -4.28 8.35 -5.79
N PHE A 47 -3.58 7.78 -4.82
CA PHE A 47 -3.59 6.35 -4.55
C PHE A 47 -3.93 6.11 -3.08
N GLU A 48 -5.20 5.81 -2.82
CA GLU A 48 -5.61 5.31 -1.51
C GLU A 48 -5.15 3.87 -1.37
N CYS A 49 -4.23 3.67 -0.43
CA CYS A 49 -3.58 2.41 -0.16
C CYS A 49 -4.02 1.94 1.23
N GLN A 50 -4.48 0.70 1.34
CA GLN A 50 -4.84 0.08 2.61
C GLN A 50 -4.15 -1.27 2.74
N PHE A 51 -3.65 -1.53 3.95
CA PHE A 51 -2.89 -2.72 4.28
C PHE A 51 -3.34 -3.27 5.63
N GLY A 52 -3.50 -4.58 5.72
CA GLY A 52 -3.78 -5.24 6.99
C GLY A 52 -3.83 -6.75 6.84
N GLU A 53 -4.24 -7.45 7.89
CA GLU A 53 -4.41 -8.91 7.86
C GLU A 53 -5.63 -9.31 7.04
N THR A 54 -6.71 -8.56 7.27
CA THR A 54 -8.03 -8.80 6.71
C THR A 54 -8.63 -7.48 6.25
N SER A 55 -9.69 -7.53 5.44
CA SER A 55 -10.40 -6.33 4.99
C SER A 55 -10.94 -5.46 6.13
N THR A 56 -11.16 -6.01 7.32
CA THR A 56 -11.69 -5.30 8.50
C THR A 56 -10.59 -4.67 9.36
N SER A 57 -9.38 -5.25 9.36
CA SER A 57 -8.21 -4.71 10.06
C SER A 57 -7.28 -3.93 9.14
N ALA A 58 -7.75 -3.60 7.92
CA ALA A 58 -6.96 -2.87 6.95
C ALA A 58 -6.88 -1.39 7.35
N GLU A 59 -5.67 -0.93 7.62
CA GLU A 59 -5.41 0.47 7.90
C GLU A 59 -5.01 1.20 6.62
N SER A 60 -5.38 2.48 6.56
CA SER A 60 -4.97 3.33 5.44
C SER A 60 -3.51 3.72 5.62
N VAL A 61 -2.66 3.28 4.70
CA VAL A 61 -1.20 3.49 4.75
C VAL A 61 -0.72 4.10 3.45
N HIS A 62 0.45 4.72 3.47
CA HIS A 62 1.10 5.14 2.23
C HIS A 62 1.72 3.96 1.47
N PHE A 63 2.10 4.19 0.22
CA PHE A 63 2.75 3.18 -0.62
C PHE A 63 4.02 2.58 0.02
N SER A 64 4.84 3.39 0.70
CA SER A 64 6.00 2.91 1.47
C SER A 64 5.57 2.02 2.63
N GLY A 65 4.50 2.39 3.33
CA GLY A 65 3.91 1.63 4.45
C GLY A 65 3.44 0.24 4.03
N ILE A 66 2.92 0.05 2.81
CA ILE A 66 2.62 -1.30 2.30
C ILE A 66 3.91 -2.12 2.21
N ILE A 67 4.98 -1.57 1.64
CA ILE A 67 6.24 -2.30 1.43
C ILE A 67 6.86 -2.70 2.77
N GLU A 68 6.95 -1.76 3.70
CA GLU A 68 7.48 -1.99 5.06
C GLU A 68 6.59 -2.95 5.86
N GLY A 69 5.27 -2.77 5.77
CA GLY A 69 4.27 -3.65 6.38
C GLY A 69 4.42 -5.07 5.89
N LEU A 70 4.59 -5.26 4.57
CA LEU A 70 4.79 -6.57 3.95
C LEU A 70 6.04 -7.28 4.48
N ASP A 71 7.16 -6.56 4.62
CA ASP A 71 8.40 -7.11 5.18
C ASP A 71 8.23 -7.50 6.66
N LYS A 72 7.54 -6.67 7.44
CA LYS A 72 7.23 -6.95 8.85
C LYS A 72 6.34 -8.19 9.02
N VAL A 73 5.22 -8.26 8.30
CA VAL A 73 4.29 -9.41 8.43
C VAL A 73 4.89 -10.70 7.88
N ALA A 74 5.77 -10.62 6.88
CA ALA A 74 6.49 -11.77 6.38
C ALA A 74 7.53 -12.29 7.37
N ALA A 75 8.24 -11.38 8.05
CA ALA A 75 9.14 -11.75 9.15
C ALA A 75 8.38 -12.31 10.36
N ALA A 76 7.16 -11.80 10.62
CA ALA A 76 6.26 -12.31 11.65
C ALA A 76 5.59 -13.65 11.29
N GLY A 77 5.72 -14.10 10.03
CA GLY A 77 5.20 -15.40 9.59
C GLY A 77 3.69 -15.42 9.37
N TRP A 78 3.06 -14.30 9.01
CA TRP A 78 1.62 -14.25 8.72
C TRP A 78 1.23 -15.18 7.57
N ASP A 79 0.03 -15.74 7.62
CA ASP A 79 -0.49 -16.62 6.57
C ASP A 79 -0.94 -15.85 5.32
N SER A 80 -1.55 -14.67 5.52
CA SER A 80 -2.04 -13.83 4.45
C SER A 80 -2.08 -12.35 4.84
N CYS A 81 -2.10 -11.47 3.83
CA CYS A 81 -2.28 -10.04 4.02
C CYS A 81 -3.28 -9.48 3.00
N TYR A 82 -4.12 -8.56 3.46
CA TYR A 82 -5.01 -7.76 2.64
C TYR A 82 -4.28 -6.54 2.08
N ILE A 83 -4.42 -6.32 0.77
CA ILE A 83 -3.93 -5.12 0.09
C ILE A 83 -5.04 -4.54 -0.78
N GLU A 84 -5.30 -3.27 -0.57
CA GLU A 84 -6.23 -2.48 -1.36
C GLU A 84 -5.54 -1.23 -1.87
N ILE A 85 -5.61 -1.01 -3.18
CA ILE A 85 -5.07 0.18 -3.85
C ILE A 85 -6.16 0.70 -4.77
N ILE A 86 -6.70 1.88 -4.47
CA ILE A 86 -7.68 2.58 -5.30
C ILE A 86 -6.99 3.78 -5.94
N ALA A 87 -6.95 3.80 -7.27
CA ALA A 87 -6.52 4.97 -8.02
C ALA A 87 -7.70 5.91 -8.21
N LYS A 88 -7.56 7.16 -7.75
CA LYS A 88 -8.55 8.23 -7.94
C LYS A 88 -7.90 9.34 -8.75
N ALA A 89 -8.58 9.78 -9.80
CA ALA A 89 -8.21 11.00 -10.49
C ALA A 89 -8.80 12.15 -9.70
N VAL A 90 -7.95 12.94 -9.06
CA VAL A 90 -8.35 14.02 -8.17
C VAL A 90 -7.87 15.33 -8.76
N ASP A 91 -8.74 16.34 -8.77
CA ASP A 91 -8.32 17.70 -9.04
C ASP A 91 -7.36 18.15 -7.94
N LYS A 92 -6.27 18.81 -8.33
CA LYS A 92 -5.28 19.34 -7.40
C LYS A 92 -5.98 20.29 -6.43
N PRO A 93 -6.18 19.92 -5.16
CA PRO A 93 -6.75 20.86 -4.22
C PRO A 93 -5.72 21.99 -4.07
N LEU A 94 -6.16 23.22 -4.27
CA LEU A 94 -5.42 24.41 -3.83
C LEU A 94 -5.26 24.32 -2.31
N SER A 95 -4.23 23.61 -1.85
CA SER A 95 -3.69 23.52 -0.49
C SER A 95 -4.70 23.33 0.65
N LYS A 96 -4.62 22.19 1.34
CA LYS A 96 -4.44 22.14 2.82
C LYS A 96 -4.14 20.73 3.33
N SER A 97 -3.02 20.64 4.05
CA SER A 97 -2.75 19.81 5.24
C SER A 97 -2.87 18.29 5.15
N SER A 98 -1.76 17.59 5.43
CA SER A 98 -1.81 16.30 6.13
C SER A 98 -0.60 16.25 7.08
N LEU A 99 -0.81 16.86 8.24
CA LEU A 99 -0.07 16.61 9.45
C LEU A 99 -0.66 15.34 10.06
N ASP A 100 0.08 14.23 10.04
CA ASP A 100 0.07 13.25 11.14
C ASP A 100 1.36 12.43 11.06
N THR A 101 2.39 12.92 11.74
CA THR A 101 3.47 12.07 12.24
C THR A 101 3.07 11.74 13.66
N SER A 102 2.40 10.60 13.82
CA SER A 102 2.12 10.03 15.14
C SER A 102 3.44 9.73 15.86
N VAL A 103 3.71 10.61 16.83
CA VAL A 103 4.51 10.49 18.06
C VAL A 103 5.26 9.17 18.23
N SER A 104 6.59 9.29 18.20
CA SER A 104 7.50 8.36 18.84
C SER A 104 7.24 8.40 20.34
N SER A 105 6.82 7.28 20.90
CA SER A 105 6.77 7.04 22.34
C SER A 105 8.20 7.01 22.88
N GLU A 106 8.61 8.08 23.56
CA GLU A 106 9.73 8.06 24.50
C GLU A 106 9.31 7.24 25.74
N THR A 107 10.00 6.13 25.97
CA THR A 107 10.01 5.39 27.23
C THR A 107 11.44 5.39 27.75
N GLU A 108 11.67 6.06 28.87
CA GLU A 108 12.80 5.97 29.82
C GLU A 108 12.53 7.08 30.86
N GLU A 109 12.75 7.00 32.16
CA GLU A 109 12.93 5.96 33.18
C GLU A 109 12.57 6.68 34.50
#